data_AF-A0A852K4K5-F1
#
_entry.id   AF-A0A852K4K5-F1
#
_cell.length_a   1.000
_cell.length_b   1.000
_cell.length_c   1.000
_cell.angle_alpha   90.00
_cell.angle_beta   90.00
_cell.angle_gamma   90.00
#
_symmetry.space_group_name_H-M   'P 1'
#
loop_
_entity.id
_entity.type
_entity.pdbx_description
1 polymer ?
#
loop_
_entity_poly.entity_id
_entity_poly.type
_entity_poly.pdbx_seq_one_letter_code
_entity_poly.pdbx_strand_id
1 'polypeptide(L)'
;NHQYQCPRYPVPCPNQCGTPSIAREDVPTHLKESCNTAMLLCPFKEAGCKHRCPKLAMGRHLEESTKTHLGMVCALVSRQRQEILELRRDVEELSVSSDGILIWKIADYARKLQEAKARSNYEFFSPPFYTHKYGYKLQVSAFLNGNGSGESSHLSVYIRVLPGEYDNLLEWPFSYRVTFSLLDQSDPSLSKPQHITETFHPDPNWKNFQKPGASRSSLDESTLGFGYPKFISHEDIRKRNYVRDNAIFIKASVEIPQKILA
;
A
#
# COMPACT_ATOMS: atom_id res chain seq x y z
N ASN A 1 -28.40 57.71 -24.25
CA ASN A 1 -27.35 56.71 -24.53
C ASN A 1 -27.71 55.30 -24.01
N HIS A 2 -28.91 54.80 -24.31
CA HIS A 2 -29.39 53.50 -23.79
C HIS A 2 -28.73 52.29 -24.48
N GLN A 3 -28.35 52.40 -25.76
CA GLN A 3 -27.75 51.32 -26.55
C GLN A 3 -26.42 50.79 -25.98
N TYR A 4 -25.62 51.64 -25.33
CA TYR A 4 -24.34 51.23 -24.74
C TYR A 4 -24.48 50.46 -23.42
N GLN A 5 -25.66 50.50 -22.79
CA GLN A 5 -25.92 49.89 -21.48
C GLN A 5 -26.95 48.75 -21.53
N CYS A 6 -27.70 48.60 -22.63
CA CYS A 6 -28.73 47.59 -22.75
C CYS A 6 -28.14 46.15 -22.75
N PRO A 7 -28.49 45.28 -21.79
CA PRO A 7 -27.98 43.91 -21.69
C PRO A 7 -28.35 43.03 -22.89
N ARG A 8 -29.54 43.27 -23.46
CA ARG A 8 -30.04 42.57 -24.67
C ARG A 8 -29.59 43.21 -25.98
N TYR A 9 -28.78 44.27 -25.93
CA TYR A 9 -28.28 44.90 -27.15
C TYR A 9 -27.42 43.92 -27.91
N PRO A 10 -27.70 43.65 -29.20
CA PRO A 10 -26.91 42.72 -29.96
C PRO A 10 -25.52 43.28 -30.27
N VAL A 11 -24.50 42.49 -29.95
CA VAL A 11 -23.11 42.79 -30.22
C VAL A 11 -22.47 41.66 -31.04
N PRO A 12 -21.48 41.98 -31.90
CA PRO A 12 -20.71 40.95 -32.58
C PRO A 12 -19.84 40.18 -31.57
N CYS A 13 -19.53 38.93 -31.88
CA CYS A 13 -18.57 38.15 -31.09
C CYS A 13 -17.19 38.85 -31.08
N PRO A 14 -16.55 39.04 -29.92
CA PRO A 14 -15.20 39.61 -29.84
C PRO A 14 -14.15 38.82 -30.63
N ASN A 15 -14.32 37.50 -30.74
CA ASN A 15 -13.46 36.62 -31.53
C ASN A 15 -13.86 36.53 -33.01
N GLN A 16 -14.78 37.40 -33.45
CA GLN A 16 -15.25 37.51 -34.84
C GLN A 16 -15.64 36.15 -35.45
N CYS A 17 -16.32 35.30 -34.66
CA CYS A 17 -16.65 33.92 -35.03
C CYS A 17 -17.72 33.79 -36.13
N GLY A 18 -18.24 34.90 -36.66
CA GLY A 18 -19.30 34.92 -37.67
C GLY A 18 -20.71 34.72 -37.14
N THR A 19 -20.91 34.41 -35.84
CA THR A 19 -22.25 34.39 -35.23
C THR A 19 -22.83 35.80 -35.19
N PRO A 20 -23.93 36.08 -35.91
CA PRO A 20 -24.54 37.38 -35.88
C PRO A 20 -25.31 37.57 -34.56
N SER A 21 -25.27 38.79 -34.02
CA SER A 21 -26.27 39.28 -33.06
C SER A 21 -26.33 38.51 -31.71
N ILE A 22 -25.25 38.54 -30.92
CA ILE A 22 -25.21 37.97 -29.56
C ILE A 22 -25.68 39.03 -28.56
N ALA A 23 -26.63 38.72 -27.66
CA ALA A 23 -26.97 39.67 -26.59
C ALA A 23 -25.74 39.96 -25.72
N ARG A 24 -25.51 41.23 -25.36
CA ARG A 24 -24.33 41.65 -24.59
C ARG A 24 -24.13 40.82 -23.31
N GLU A 25 -25.21 40.47 -22.63
CA GLU A 25 -25.20 39.64 -21.43
C GLU A 25 -24.78 38.17 -21.68
N ASP A 26 -25.03 37.64 -22.88
CA ASP A 26 -24.76 36.25 -23.26
C ASP A 26 -23.36 36.05 -23.88
N VAL A 27 -22.63 37.11 -24.18
CA VAL A 27 -21.27 37.04 -24.75
C VAL A 27 -20.33 36.14 -23.94
N PRO A 28 -20.27 36.20 -22.59
CA PRO A 28 -19.40 35.32 -21.81
C PRO A 28 -19.76 33.84 -21.98
N THR A 29 -21.04 33.51 -21.96
CA THR A 29 -21.55 32.14 -22.15
C THR A 29 -21.23 31.64 -23.57
N HIS A 30 -21.48 32.47 -24.59
CA HIS A 30 -21.09 32.18 -25.97
C HIS A 30 -19.59 31.88 -26.09
N LEU A 31 -18.73 32.73 -25.54
CA LEU A 31 -17.27 32.56 -25.62
C LEU A 31 -16.79 31.25 -24.97
N LYS A 32 -17.45 30.81 -23.90
CA LYS A 32 -17.10 29.60 -23.17
C LYS A 32 -17.63 28.32 -23.83
N GLU A 33 -18.86 28.33 -24.32
CA GLU A 33 -19.57 27.09 -24.67
C GLU A 33 -19.79 26.93 -26.19
N SER A 34 -20.01 28.04 -26.91
CA SER A 34 -20.50 28.02 -28.30
C SER A 34 -19.53 28.60 -29.34
N CYS A 35 -18.54 29.39 -28.94
CA CYS A 35 -17.66 30.11 -29.84
C CYS A 35 -16.63 29.18 -30.51
N ASN A 36 -16.78 28.93 -31.81
CA ASN A 36 -15.88 28.05 -32.57
C ASN A 36 -14.47 28.63 -32.80
N THR A 37 -14.31 29.95 -32.66
CA THR A 37 -13.00 30.61 -32.71
C THR A 37 -12.35 30.79 -31.34
N ALA A 38 -12.99 30.29 -30.26
CA ALA A 38 -12.40 30.35 -28.93
C ALA A 38 -11.09 29.56 -28.89
N MET A 39 -10.05 30.18 -28.35
CA MET A 39 -8.72 29.58 -28.25
C MET A 39 -8.64 28.62 -27.07
N LEU A 40 -8.60 27.32 -27.36
CA LEU A 40 -8.58 26.23 -26.38
C LEU A 40 -7.19 25.61 -26.26
N LEU A 41 -6.85 25.13 -25.06
CA LEU A 41 -5.69 24.27 -24.84
C LEU A 41 -5.99 22.85 -25.33
N CYS A 42 -4.97 22.16 -25.82
CA CYS A 42 -5.09 20.76 -26.19
C CYS A 42 -5.55 19.90 -24.99
N PRO A 43 -6.49 18.96 -25.18
CA PRO A 43 -6.92 18.02 -24.13
C PRO A 43 -5.76 17.22 -23.50
N PHE A 44 -4.66 16.99 -24.22
CA PHE A 44 -3.47 16.30 -23.74
C PHE A 44 -2.53 17.21 -22.91
N LYS A 45 -2.99 18.36 -22.42
CA LYS A 45 -2.18 19.28 -21.60
C LYS A 45 -1.58 18.64 -20.35
N GLU A 46 -2.33 17.75 -19.68
CA GLU A 46 -1.86 17.04 -18.48
C GLU A 46 -0.77 16.00 -18.81
N ALA A 47 -0.80 15.45 -20.04
CA ALA A 47 0.28 14.61 -20.56
C ALA A 47 1.48 15.43 -21.07
N GLY A 48 1.36 16.76 -21.14
CA GLY A 48 2.44 17.69 -21.49
C GLY A 48 2.26 18.45 -22.81
N CYS A 49 1.14 18.31 -23.52
CA CYS A 49 0.91 19.05 -24.76
C CYS A 49 0.60 20.54 -24.48
N LYS A 50 1.46 21.44 -24.96
CA LYS A 50 1.31 22.90 -24.75
C LYS A 50 0.53 23.60 -25.87
N HIS A 51 -0.01 22.85 -26.83
CA HIS A 51 -0.65 23.42 -28.02
C HIS A 51 -1.95 24.15 -27.65
N ARG A 52 -2.19 25.29 -28.30
CA ARG A 52 -3.40 26.09 -28.15
C ARG A 52 -3.85 26.58 -29.53
N CYS A 53 -5.11 26.34 -29.87
CA CYS A 53 -5.67 26.73 -31.17
C CYS A 53 -7.18 27.02 -31.06
N PRO A 54 -7.79 27.66 -32.08
CA PRO A 54 -9.24 27.83 -32.11
C PRO A 54 -9.97 26.48 -32.05
N LYS A 55 -11.13 26.43 -31.38
CA LYS A 55 -11.94 25.20 -31.24
C LYS A 55 -12.15 24.47 -32.56
N LEU A 56 -12.42 25.20 -33.65
CA LEU A 56 -12.60 24.65 -35.00
C LEU A 56 -11.34 23.94 -35.55
N ALA A 57 -10.13 24.40 -35.18
CA ALA A 57 -8.86 23.84 -35.64
C ALA A 57 -8.34 22.70 -34.76
N MET A 58 -8.97 22.46 -33.61
CA MET A 58 -8.52 21.46 -32.63
C MET A 58 -8.60 20.03 -33.18
N GLY A 59 -9.64 19.69 -33.95
CA GLY A 59 -9.80 18.36 -34.55
C GLY A 59 -8.59 17.98 -35.43
N ARG A 60 -8.19 18.89 -36.33
CA ARG A 60 -7.02 18.71 -37.19
C ARG A 60 -5.73 18.54 -36.39
N HIS A 61 -5.52 19.37 -35.37
CA HIS A 61 -4.35 19.23 -34.49
C HIS A 61 -4.30 17.85 -33.81
N LEU A 62 -5.44 17.37 -33.30
CA LEU A 62 -5.54 16.06 -32.64
C LEU A 62 -5.17 14.92 -33.58
N GLU A 63 -5.69 14.94 -34.81
CA GLU A 63 -5.38 13.95 -35.85
C GLU A 63 -3.90 13.97 -36.22
N GLU A 64 -3.35 15.13 -36.58
CA GLU A 64 -1.95 15.29 -36.99
C GLU A 64 -0.96 14.96 -35.87
N SER A 65 -1.35 15.18 -34.61
CA SER A 65 -0.47 14.98 -33.45
C SER A 65 -0.69 13.64 -32.73
N THR A 66 -1.50 12.73 -33.29
CA THR A 66 -1.88 11.46 -32.64
C THR A 66 -0.69 10.67 -32.12
N LYS A 67 0.35 10.47 -32.94
CA LYS A 67 1.55 9.71 -32.56
C LYS A 67 2.31 10.37 -31.42
N THR A 68 2.40 11.70 -31.44
CA THR A 68 3.04 12.49 -30.40
C THR A 68 2.28 12.41 -29.09
N HIS A 69 0.95 12.56 -29.14
CA HIS A 69 0.08 12.42 -27.97
C HIS A 69 0.13 11.01 -27.37
N LEU A 70 0.17 9.96 -28.19
CA LEU A 70 0.33 8.60 -27.70
C LEU A 70 1.67 8.41 -26.96
N GLY A 71 2.77 8.95 -27.48
CA GLY A 71 4.06 8.94 -26.80
C GLY A 71 4.03 9.68 -25.46
N MET A 72 3.36 10.83 -25.40
CA MET A 72 3.16 11.59 -24.16
C MET A 72 2.35 10.79 -23.12
N VAL A 73 1.27 10.14 -23.52
CA VAL A 73 0.45 9.30 -22.63
C VAL A 73 1.26 8.09 -22.12
N CYS A 74 2.01 7.41 -22.99
CA CYS A 74 2.87 6.30 -22.54
C CYS A 74 3.92 6.76 -21.50
N ALA A 75 4.51 7.94 -21.70
CA ALA A 75 5.46 8.52 -20.74
C ALA A 75 4.77 8.91 -19.42
N LEU A 76 3.57 9.49 -19.49
CA LEU A 76 2.77 9.83 -18.31
C LEU A 76 2.42 8.57 -17.51
N VAL A 77 1.91 7.52 -18.15
CA VAL A 77 1.57 6.24 -17.51
C VAL A 77 2.79 5.61 -16.85
N SER A 78 3.95 5.64 -17.52
CA SER A 78 5.20 5.12 -16.94
C SER A 78 5.62 5.89 -15.69
N ARG A 79 5.52 7.23 -15.72
CA ARG A 79 5.83 8.09 -14.57
C ARG A 79 4.85 7.87 -13.41
N GLN A 80 3.56 7.82 -13.70
CA GLN A 80 2.52 7.54 -12.70
C GLN A 80 2.71 6.16 -12.07
N ARG A 81 3.11 5.15 -12.85
CA ARG A 81 3.45 3.82 -12.30
C ARG A 81 4.62 3.90 -11.33
N GLN A 82 5.65 4.69 -11.64
CA GLN A 82 6.80 4.91 -10.76
C GLN A 82 6.39 5.62 -9.47
N GLU A 83 5.62 6.71 -9.58
CA GLU A 83 5.09 7.45 -8.42
C GLU A 83 4.20 6.56 -7.53
N ILE A 84 3.35 5.71 -8.12
CA ILE A 84 2.55 4.74 -7.35
C ILE A 84 3.43 3.75 -6.59
N LEU A 85 4.52 3.27 -7.20
CA LEU A 85 5.44 2.36 -6.52
C LEU A 85 6.16 3.05 -5.36
N GLU A 86 6.58 4.30 -5.55
CA GLU A 86 7.21 5.12 -4.51
C GLU A 86 6.23 5.41 -3.37
N LEU A 87 5.01 5.84 -3.67
CA LEU A 87 3.97 6.07 -2.66
C LEU A 87 3.63 4.80 -1.89
N ARG A 88 3.61 3.63 -2.54
CA ARG A 88 3.40 2.35 -1.83
C ARG A 88 4.53 2.04 -0.86
N ARG A 89 5.79 2.29 -1.24
CA ARG A 89 6.94 2.15 -0.34
C ARG A 89 6.83 3.12 0.83
N ASP A 90 6.52 4.38 0.58
CA ASP A 90 6.40 5.40 1.63
C ASP A 90 5.24 5.09 2.59
N VAL A 91 4.11 4.57 2.09
CA VAL A 91 3.00 4.08 2.92
C VAL A 91 3.41 2.86 3.75
N GLU A 92 4.17 1.92 3.18
CA GLU A 92 4.71 0.77 3.92
C GLU A 92 5.61 1.24 5.08
N GLU A 93 6.47 2.25 4.86
CA GLU A 93 7.31 2.83 5.92
C GLU A 93 6.50 3.53 7.00
N LEU A 94 5.47 4.29 6.62
CA LEU A 94 4.63 5.04 7.57
C LEU A 94 3.68 4.13 8.36
N SER A 95 3.22 3.03 7.77
CA SER A 95 2.11 2.22 8.30
C SER A 95 2.45 1.35 9.51
N VAL A 96 3.72 1.29 9.97
CA VAL A 96 4.09 0.30 11.00
C VAL A 96 5.06 0.76 12.09
N SER A 97 5.27 2.07 12.24
CA SER A 97 6.05 2.60 13.38
C SER A 97 5.16 2.73 14.63
N SER A 98 4.92 1.64 15.34
CA SER A 98 4.46 1.68 16.73
C SER A 98 5.44 0.94 17.64
N ASP A 99 6.59 1.54 17.92
CA ASP A 99 7.53 1.16 18.99
C ASP A 99 7.75 -0.36 19.16
N GLY A 100 8.01 -1.07 18.06
CA GLY A 100 8.31 -2.51 18.07
C GLY A 100 7.09 -3.42 17.93
N ILE A 101 5.89 -2.87 17.75
CA ILE A 101 4.65 -3.62 17.70
C ILE A 101 4.07 -3.63 16.28
N LEU A 102 3.85 -4.83 15.76
CA LEU A 102 2.98 -5.09 14.60
C LEU A 102 1.70 -5.77 15.10
N ILE A 103 0.54 -5.32 14.63
CA ILE A 103 -0.73 -6.05 14.72
C ILE A 103 -1.18 -6.40 13.31
N TRP A 104 -1.07 -7.67 12.95
CA TRP A 104 -1.43 -8.18 11.63
C TRP A 104 -2.82 -8.82 11.64
N LYS A 105 -3.76 -8.19 10.94
CA LYS A 105 -5.10 -8.75 10.69
C LYS A 105 -5.07 -9.69 9.50
N ILE A 106 -5.51 -10.93 9.70
CA ILE A 106 -5.77 -11.89 8.63
C ILE A 106 -7.29 -12.02 8.48
N ALA A 107 -7.85 -11.22 7.56
CA ALA A 107 -9.25 -11.34 7.15
C ALA A 107 -9.48 -12.53 6.20
N ASP A 108 -10.75 -12.91 6.01
CA ASP A 108 -11.19 -14.08 5.24
C ASP A 108 -10.57 -15.39 5.74
N TYR A 109 -10.48 -15.55 7.06
CA TYR A 109 -9.79 -16.67 7.69
C TYR A 109 -10.28 -18.03 7.19
N ALA A 110 -11.60 -18.24 7.09
CA ALA A 110 -12.17 -19.52 6.65
C ALA A 110 -11.72 -19.92 5.24
N ARG A 111 -11.78 -18.98 4.28
CA ARG A 111 -11.36 -19.21 2.89
C ARG A 111 -9.85 -19.47 2.82
N LYS A 112 -9.05 -18.64 3.49
CA LYS A 112 -7.59 -18.79 3.51
C LYS A 112 -7.14 -20.10 4.18
N LEU A 113 -7.83 -20.55 5.21
CA LEU A 113 -7.59 -21.85 5.83
C LEU A 113 -7.91 -23.00 4.87
N GLN A 114 -9.00 -22.92 4.11
CA GLN A 114 -9.33 -23.91 3.08
C GLN A 114 -8.26 -23.96 1.99
N GLU A 115 -7.78 -22.79 1.52
CA GLU A 115 -6.67 -22.70 0.56
C GLU A 115 -5.39 -23.33 1.11
N ALA A 116 -5.06 -23.07 2.38
CA ALA A 116 -3.91 -23.64 3.06
C ALA A 116 -4.02 -25.15 3.30
N LYS A 117 -5.24 -25.71 3.33
CA LYS A 117 -5.46 -27.16 3.37
C LYS A 117 -5.31 -27.81 2.01
N ALA A 118 -5.66 -27.10 0.94
CA ALA A 118 -5.54 -27.59 -0.42
C ALA A 118 -4.09 -27.56 -0.95
N ARG A 119 -3.22 -26.77 -0.33
CA ARG A 119 -1.82 -26.58 -0.73
C ARG A 119 -0.90 -26.83 0.47
N SER A 120 -0.04 -27.85 0.40
CA SER A 120 0.98 -28.05 1.43
C SER A 120 1.95 -26.86 1.47
N ASN A 121 2.41 -26.50 2.67
CA ASN A 121 3.33 -25.39 2.93
C ASN A 121 2.89 -24.03 2.37
N TYR A 122 1.59 -23.72 2.43
CA TYR A 122 1.08 -22.42 2.01
C TYR A 122 1.29 -21.33 3.08
N GLU A 123 2.25 -20.44 2.83
CA GLU A 123 2.67 -19.37 3.74
C GLU A 123 1.97 -18.03 3.43
N PHE A 124 1.45 -17.37 4.46
CA PHE A 124 0.94 -16.00 4.39
C PHE A 124 1.93 -15.03 5.03
N PHE A 125 2.02 -13.82 4.50
CA PHE A 125 2.96 -12.79 4.97
C PHE A 125 2.23 -11.55 5.47
N SER A 126 2.73 -10.97 6.57
CA SER A 126 2.39 -9.62 6.96
C SER A 126 3.04 -8.61 5.99
N PRO A 127 2.56 -7.35 5.95
CA PRO A 127 3.40 -6.25 5.49
C PRO A 127 4.74 -6.26 6.26
N PRO A 128 5.86 -5.92 5.60
CA PRO A 128 7.12 -5.64 6.29
C PRO A 128 6.94 -4.50 7.29
N PHE A 129 7.71 -4.53 8.37
CA PHE A 129 7.67 -3.48 9.39
C PHE A 129 9.03 -3.21 9.98
N TYR A 130 9.25 -1.98 10.41
CA TYR A 130 10.44 -1.62 11.15
C TYR A 130 10.19 -1.77 12.64
N THR A 131 11.19 -2.26 13.36
CA THR A 131 11.14 -2.33 14.83
C THR A 131 10.94 -0.95 15.43
N HIS A 132 11.78 0.01 15.09
CA HIS A 132 11.65 1.43 15.43
C HIS A 132 12.03 2.25 14.19
N LYS A 133 11.86 3.57 14.27
CA LYS A 133 12.37 4.48 13.24
C LYS A 133 13.87 4.22 13.02
N TYR A 134 14.25 3.96 11.76
CA TYR A 134 15.63 3.62 11.37
C TYR A 134 16.16 2.27 11.90
N GLY A 135 15.28 1.39 12.40
CA GLY A 135 15.64 0.09 12.98
C GLY A 135 15.69 -1.07 11.99
N TYR A 136 15.63 -2.30 12.52
CA TYR A 136 15.57 -3.53 11.71
C TYR A 136 14.25 -3.66 10.96
N LYS A 137 14.31 -4.10 9.70
CA LYS A 137 13.14 -4.48 8.90
C LYS A 137 12.80 -5.95 9.13
N LEU A 138 11.59 -6.23 9.61
CA LEU A 138 11.09 -7.55 9.93
C LEU A 138 9.83 -7.87 9.12
N GLN A 139 9.51 -9.15 9.01
CA GLN A 139 8.23 -9.60 8.46
C GLN A 139 7.76 -10.84 9.21
N VAL A 140 6.48 -10.87 9.57
CA VAL A 140 5.83 -12.02 10.18
C VAL A 140 5.22 -12.87 9.08
N SER A 141 5.27 -14.19 9.24
CA SER A 141 4.55 -15.12 8.39
C SER A 141 3.76 -16.14 9.20
N ALA A 142 2.75 -16.71 8.59
CA ALA A 142 1.88 -17.72 9.21
C ALA A 142 1.48 -18.81 8.22
N PHE A 143 1.50 -20.05 8.70
CA PHE A 143 0.92 -21.20 8.00
C PHE A 143 -0.41 -21.53 8.68
N LEU A 144 -1.52 -21.13 8.05
CA LEU A 144 -2.84 -21.30 8.66
C LEU A 144 -3.23 -22.76 8.88
N ASN A 145 -2.72 -23.67 8.04
CA ASN A 145 -2.87 -25.11 8.21
C ASN A 145 -1.58 -25.76 8.75
N GLY A 146 -0.68 -24.97 9.34
CA GLY A 146 0.56 -25.43 9.94
C GLY A 146 1.65 -25.83 8.95
N ASN A 147 2.85 -26.00 9.47
CA ASN A 147 4.00 -26.56 8.75
C ASN A 147 4.87 -27.40 9.70
N GLY A 148 5.79 -28.17 9.13
CA GLY A 148 6.70 -29.03 9.88
C GLY A 148 5.96 -29.92 10.88
N SER A 149 6.37 -29.88 12.16
CA SER A 149 5.74 -30.71 13.19
C SER A 149 4.29 -30.33 13.52
N GLY A 150 3.82 -29.14 13.13
CA GLY A 150 2.46 -28.66 13.34
C GLY A 150 1.55 -28.76 12.12
N GLU A 151 2.04 -29.32 11.01
CA GLU A 151 1.28 -29.46 9.76
C GLU A 151 -0.08 -30.15 10.02
N SER A 152 -1.12 -29.60 9.42
CA SER A 152 -2.53 -30.04 9.49
C SER A 152 -3.17 -30.06 10.88
N SER A 153 -2.46 -29.65 11.94
CA SER A 153 -2.95 -29.73 13.32
C SER A 153 -2.92 -28.40 14.06
N HIS A 154 -2.00 -27.51 13.69
CA HIS A 154 -1.78 -26.23 14.37
C HIS A 154 -1.75 -25.08 13.37
N LEU A 155 -1.95 -23.86 13.86
CA LEU A 155 -1.44 -22.65 13.24
C LEU A 155 0.05 -22.53 13.60
N SER A 156 0.88 -22.18 12.63
CA SER A 156 2.31 -21.91 12.82
C SER A 156 2.61 -20.45 12.53
N VAL A 157 3.53 -19.84 13.29
CA VAL A 157 3.93 -18.43 13.13
C VAL A 157 5.44 -18.27 13.15
N TYR A 158 5.96 -17.39 12.30
CA TYR A 158 7.39 -17.14 12.13
C TYR A 158 7.68 -15.65 11.95
N ILE A 159 8.93 -15.25 12.20
CA ILE A 159 9.45 -13.93 11.88
C ILE A 159 10.80 -14.06 11.22
N ARG A 160 11.05 -13.19 10.23
CA ARG A 160 12.32 -13.12 9.51
C ARG A 160 12.83 -11.69 9.46
N VAL A 161 14.15 -11.57 9.45
CA VAL A 161 14.83 -10.30 9.20
C VAL A 161 14.97 -10.12 7.69
N LEU A 162 14.46 -9.01 7.18
CA LEU A 162 14.54 -8.60 5.78
C LEU A 162 15.67 -7.57 5.60
N PRO A 163 16.26 -7.45 4.40
CA PRO A 163 17.15 -6.35 4.08
C PRO A 163 16.46 -5.00 4.34
N GLY A 164 17.06 -4.18 5.20
CA GLY A 164 16.61 -2.85 5.54
C GLY A 164 17.59 -1.77 5.06
N GLU A 165 17.07 -0.57 4.82
CA GLU A 165 17.88 0.58 4.40
C GLU A 165 18.95 0.99 5.42
N TYR A 166 18.70 0.70 6.70
CA TYR A 166 19.53 1.11 7.83
C TYR A 166 20.46 0.00 8.34
N ASP A 167 20.52 -1.16 7.68
CA ASP A 167 21.25 -2.35 8.15
C ASP A 167 22.75 -2.11 8.42
N ASN A 168 23.34 -1.09 7.79
CA ASN A 168 24.74 -0.71 8.02
C ASN A 168 24.96 0.13 9.29
N LEU A 169 23.89 0.65 9.89
CA LEU A 169 23.92 1.44 11.12
C LEU A 169 23.56 0.60 12.36
N LEU A 170 23.03 -0.61 12.14
CA LEU A 170 22.52 -1.49 13.19
C LEU A 170 23.57 -2.50 13.66
N GLU A 171 23.41 -2.94 14.91
CA GLU A 171 24.21 -4.03 15.47
C GLU A 171 23.78 -5.38 14.87
N TRP A 172 24.72 -6.32 14.72
CA TRP A 172 24.42 -7.66 14.23
C TRP A 172 25.15 -8.71 15.06
N PRO A 173 24.55 -9.90 15.28
CA PRO A 173 23.23 -10.34 14.81
C PRO A 173 22.05 -9.66 15.52
N PHE A 174 20.85 -9.75 14.95
CA PHE A 174 19.62 -9.27 15.59
C PHE A 174 19.40 -9.99 16.93
N SER A 175 19.22 -9.22 18.01
CA SER A 175 19.25 -9.73 19.38
C SER A 175 18.05 -9.30 20.24
N TYR A 176 17.08 -8.58 19.68
CA TYR A 176 15.94 -8.06 20.46
C TYR A 176 14.95 -9.17 20.79
N ARG A 177 14.41 -9.16 22.02
CA ARG A 177 13.40 -10.12 22.44
C ARG A 177 12.14 -9.95 21.59
N VAL A 178 11.62 -11.05 21.07
CA VAL A 178 10.40 -11.06 20.25
C VAL A 178 9.31 -11.87 20.95
N THR A 179 8.12 -11.30 20.99
CA THR A 179 6.91 -11.93 21.52
C THR A 179 5.84 -11.99 20.44
N PHE A 180 5.38 -13.19 20.10
CA PHE A 180 4.17 -13.39 19.31
C PHE A 180 2.95 -13.47 20.21
N SER A 181 1.81 -13.01 19.73
CA SER A 181 0.53 -13.26 20.38
C SER A 181 -0.60 -13.45 19.37
N LEU A 182 -1.41 -14.50 19.54
CA LEU A 182 -2.72 -14.58 18.91
C LEU A 182 -3.73 -13.90 19.83
N LEU A 183 -4.35 -12.83 19.34
CA LEU A 183 -5.23 -12.01 20.16
C LEU A 183 -6.61 -12.66 20.30
N ASP A 184 -7.04 -12.82 21.55
CA ASP A 184 -8.44 -13.08 21.92
C ASP A 184 -9.24 -11.77 21.76
N GLN A 185 -10.24 -11.79 20.87
CA GLN A 185 -11.02 -10.62 20.47
C GLN A 185 -12.27 -10.42 21.37
N SER A 186 -12.19 -10.88 22.62
CA SER A 186 -13.20 -10.64 23.64
C SER A 186 -13.21 -9.17 24.07
N ASP A 187 -14.39 -8.64 24.42
CA ASP A 187 -14.51 -7.27 24.94
C ASP A 187 -13.77 -7.16 26.29
N PRO A 188 -12.70 -6.34 26.39
CA PRO A 188 -11.92 -6.21 27.62
C PRO A 188 -12.72 -5.66 28.81
N SER A 189 -13.83 -4.96 28.57
CA SER A 189 -14.70 -4.44 29.63
C SER A 189 -15.57 -5.52 30.27
N LEU A 190 -15.86 -6.60 29.53
CA LEU A 190 -16.71 -7.70 29.98
C LEU A 190 -15.89 -8.87 30.55
N SER A 191 -14.74 -9.15 29.94
CA SER A 191 -13.87 -10.25 30.38
C SER A 191 -12.42 -9.98 29.97
N LYS A 192 -11.47 -10.38 30.81
CA LYS A 192 -10.04 -10.27 30.48
C LYS A 192 -9.73 -11.16 29.25
N PRO A 193 -9.27 -10.59 28.12
CA PRO A 193 -8.85 -11.37 26.97
C PRO A 193 -7.69 -12.31 27.34
N GLN A 194 -7.74 -13.55 26.87
CA GLN A 194 -6.68 -14.53 27.10
C GLN A 194 -5.96 -14.79 25.79
N HIS A 195 -4.91 -14.03 25.53
CA HIS A 195 -4.07 -14.19 24.35
C HIS A 195 -3.21 -15.45 24.48
N ILE A 196 -2.93 -16.13 23.37
CA ILE A 196 -1.88 -17.15 23.31
C ILE A 196 -0.60 -16.43 22.96
N THR A 197 0.44 -16.59 23.78
CA THR A 197 1.67 -15.81 23.68
C THR A 197 2.88 -16.73 23.78
N GLU A 198 3.81 -16.56 22.85
CA GLU A 198 5.13 -17.21 22.89
C GLU A 198 6.21 -16.15 22.74
N THR A 199 7.31 -16.32 23.48
CA THR A 199 8.41 -15.34 23.51
C THR A 199 9.74 -16.05 23.36
N PHE A 200 10.65 -15.45 22.60
CA PHE A 200 12.02 -15.94 22.47
C PHE A 200 13.03 -14.80 22.46
N HIS A 201 14.27 -15.19 22.78
CA HIS A 201 15.46 -14.38 22.63
C HIS A 201 16.23 -14.95 21.44
N PRO A 202 16.49 -14.15 20.39
CA PRO A 202 17.31 -14.61 19.27
C PRO A 202 18.68 -15.10 19.74
N ASP A 203 19.02 -16.36 19.43
CA ASP A 203 20.36 -16.89 19.66
C ASP A 203 21.34 -16.31 18.61
N PRO A 204 22.52 -15.79 19.01
CA PRO A 204 23.51 -15.24 18.08
C PRO A 204 24.00 -16.22 17.01
N ASN A 205 23.87 -17.53 17.22
CA ASN A 205 24.29 -18.57 16.27
C ASN A 205 23.20 -18.90 15.25
N TRP A 206 21.98 -18.40 15.42
CA TRP A 206 20.89 -18.64 14.47
C TRP A 206 21.11 -17.83 13.18
N LYS A 207 21.23 -18.56 12.06
CA LYS A 207 21.47 -17.97 10.73
C LYS A 207 20.40 -16.96 10.31
N ASN A 208 19.16 -17.17 10.75
CA ASN A 208 17.99 -16.34 10.41
C ASN A 208 18.09 -14.90 10.93
N PHE A 209 18.92 -14.67 11.94
CA PHE A 209 19.11 -13.37 12.60
C PHE A 209 20.46 -12.70 12.27
N GLN A 210 21.25 -13.32 11.39
CA GLN A 210 22.44 -12.68 10.84
C GLN A 210 22.06 -11.57 9.87
N LYS A 211 22.99 -10.63 9.66
CA LYS A 211 22.85 -9.54 8.70
C LYS A 211 22.42 -10.08 7.33
N PRO A 212 21.29 -9.61 6.76
CA PRO A 212 20.91 -9.99 5.41
C PRO A 212 22.02 -9.61 4.41
N GLY A 213 22.54 -10.61 3.69
CA GLY A 213 23.49 -10.38 2.60
C GLY A 213 22.76 -10.07 1.28
N ALA A 214 23.47 -9.46 0.32
CA ALA A 214 22.95 -9.14 -1.01
C ALA A 214 22.58 -10.37 -1.86
N SER A 215 22.93 -11.58 -1.43
CA SER A 215 22.66 -12.85 -2.13
C SER A 215 22.14 -13.90 -1.15
N ARG A 216 20.87 -13.78 -0.73
CA ARG A 216 20.13 -14.92 -0.20
C ARG A 216 19.47 -15.60 -1.39
N SER A 217 19.99 -16.76 -1.82
CA SER A 217 19.33 -17.55 -2.86
C SER A 217 18.04 -18.14 -2.30
N SER A 218 17.04 -18.32 -3.16
CA SER A 218 15.72 -18.87 -2.81
C SER A 218 15.72 -20.34 -2.38
N LEU A 219 16.90 -20.96 -2.19
CA LEU A 219 17.07 -22.34 -1.76
C LEU A 219 17.58 -22.48 -0.32
N ASP A 220 17.86 -21.38 0.39
CA ASP A 220 18.36 -21.46 1.76
C ASP A 220 17.19 -21.74 2.74
N GLU A 221 17.30 -22.81 3.54
CA GLU A 221 16.38 -23.12 4.65
C GLU A 221 16.28 -21.95 5.65
N SER A 222 17.26 -21.03 5.64
CA SER A 222 17.24 -19.78 6.41
C SER A 222 16.16 -18.78 6.00
N THR A 223 15.49 -19.01 4.86
CA THR A 223 14.44 -18.11 4.36
C THR A 223 13.15 -18.15 5.18
N LEU A 224 12.86 -19.25 5.88
CA LEU A 224 11.60 -19.42 6.62
C LEU A 224 11.49 -18.47 7.83
N GLY A 225 12.62 -18.03 8.38
CA GLY A 225 12.69 -17.30 9.65
C GLY A 225 12.68 -18.23 10.87
N PHE A 226 12.56 -17.66 12.07
CA PHE A 226 12.42 -18.41 13.32
C PHE A 226 10.99 -18.26 13.85
N GLY A 227 10.46 -19.32 14.48
CA GLY A 227 9.08 -19.33 14.94
C GLY A 227 8.64 -20.64 15.57
N TYR A 228 7.33 -20.78 15.69
CA TYR A 228 6.67 -21.85 16.41
C TYR A 228 5.80 -22.66 15.45
N PRO A 229 6.22 -23.90 15.07
CA PRO A 229 5.42 -24.78 14.23
C PRO A 229 4.09 -25.16 14.89
N LYS A 230 4.06 -25.26 16.22
CA LYS A 230 2.86 -25.62 17.01
C LYS A 230 2.43 -24.46 17.89
N PHE A 231 2.10 -23.31 17.30
CA PHE A 231 1.75 -22.11 18.07
C PHE A 231 0.41 -22.22 18.79
N ILE A 232 -0.63 -22.72 18.09
CA ILE A 232 -1.93 -23.04 18.68
C ILE A 232 -2.60 -24.13 17.86
N SER A 233 -3.26 -25.09 18.51
CA SER A 233 -3.96 -26.17 17.79
C SER A 233 -5.25 -25.68 17.13
N HIS A 234 -5.69 -26.38 16.08
CA HIS A 234 -6.99 -26.10 15.42
C HIS A 234 -8.20 -26.32 16.34
N GLU A 235 -8.02 -27.10 17.41
CA GLU A 235 -9.03 -27.27 18.46
C GLU A 235 -9.05 -26.06 19.40
N ASP A 236 -7.88 -25.64 19.89
CA ASP A 236 -7.74 -24.55 20.85
C ASP A 236 -8.11 -23.18 20.27
N ILE A 237 -7.80 -22.95 18.98
CA ILE A 237 -8.15 -21.70 18.31
C ILE A 237 -9.67 -21.46 18.24
N ARG A 238 -10.48 -22.51 18.40
CA ARG A 238 -11.95 -22.45 18.42
C ARG A 238 -12.54 -22.29 19.83
N LYS A 239 -11.73 -22.44 20.89
CA LYS A 239 -12.22 -22.41 22.28
C LYS A 239 -12.58 -21.00 22.77
N ARG A 240 -12.06 -19.95 22.13
CA ARG A 240 -12.30 -18.53 22.48
C ARG A 240 -12.48 -17.68 21.22
N ASN A 241 -12.59 -16.37 21.40
CA ASN A 241 -12.77 -15.39 20.32
C ASN A 241 -11.46 -15.08 19.57
N TYR A 242 -10.59 -16.07 19.36
CA TYR A 242 -9.38 -15.91 18.54
C TYR A 242 -9.75 -15.69 17.06
N VAL A 243 -10.77 -16.41 16.59
CA VAL A 243 -11.43 -16.18 15.30
C VAL A 243 -12.76 -15.48 15.56
N ARG A 244 -12.91 -14.26 15.09
CA ARG A 244 -14.15 -13.46 15.20
C ARG A 244 -14.32 -12.65 13.92
N ASP A 245 -15.56 -12.51 13.45
CA ASP A 245 -15.89 -11.80 12.20
C ASP A 245 -15.03 -12.25 11.00
N ASN A 246 -14.82 -13.57 10.90
CA ASN A 246 -14.00 -14.23 9.88
C ASN A 246 -12.55 -13.69 9.79
N ALA A 247 -11.99 -13.26 10.92
CA ALA A 247 -10.63 -12.76 11.01
C ALA A 247 -9.90 -13.23 12.27
N ILE A 248 -8.56 -13.28 12.18
CA ILE A 248 -7.65 -13.42 13.31
C ILE A 248 -6.67 -12.25 13.36
N PHE A 249 -6.09 -12.00 14.53
CA PHE A 249 -5.06 -10.98 14.73
C PHE A 249 -3.81 -11.58 15.36
N ILE A 250 -2.70 -11.50 14.64
CA ILE A 250 -1.38 -11.90 15.14
C ILE A 250 -0.61 -10.63 15.49
N LYS A 251 -0.24 -10.50 16.75
CA LYS A 251 0.65 -9.44 17.24
C LYS A 251 2.07 -9.96 17.29
N ALA A 252 3.03 -9.18 16.78
CA ALA A 252 4.45 -9.36 17.07
C ALA A 252 4.94 -8.13 17.80
N SER A 253 5.61 -8.32 18.94
CA SER A 253 6.18 -7.26 19.76
C SER A 253 7.67 -7.50 19.88
N VAL A 254 8.46 -6.46 19.65
CA VAL A 254 9.92 -6.47 19.76
C VAL A 254 10.32 -5.54 20.89
N GLU A 255 11.05 -6.05 21.88
CA GLU A 255 11.55 -5.23 23.00
C GLU A 255 12.73 -4.40 22.53
N ILE A 256 12.51 -3.09 22.36
CA ILE A 256 13.52 -2.15 21.88
C ILE A 256 14.27 -1.57 23.08
N PRO A 257 15.62 -1.58 23.08
CA PRO A 257 16.40 -0.94 24.13
C PRO A 257 16.03 0.54 24.29
N GLN A 258 15.73 0.98 25.51
CA GLN A 258 15.29 2.35 25.80
C GLN A 258 16.29 3.43 25.34
N LYS A 259 17.59 3.11 25.28
CA LYS A 259 18.63 4.02 24.79
C LYS A 259 18.47 4.41 23.31
N ILE A 260 17.72 3.63 22.54
CA ILE A 260 17.48 3.82 21.10
C ILE A 260 16.22 4.65 20.85
N LEU A 261 15.28 4.61 21.80
CA LEU A 261 14.02 5.37 21.74
C LEU A 261 14.13 6.77 22.36
N ALA A 262 15.29 7.13 22.93
CA ALA A 262 15.57 8.38 23.62
C ALA A 262 16.12 9.47 22.68
#